data_AF-A0A947QF59-F1
#
_entry.id   AF-A0A947QF59-F1
#
_cell.length_a   1.000
_cell.length_b   1.000
_cell.length_c   1.000
_cell.angle_alpha   90.00
_cell.angle_beta   90.00
_cell.angle_gamma   90.00
#
_symmetry.space_group_name_H-M   'P 1'
#
loop_
_entity.id
_entity.type
_entity.pdbx_description
1 polymer ?
#
loop_
_entity_poly.entity_id
_entity_poly.type
_entity_poly.pdbx_seq_one_letter_code
_entity_poly.pdbx_strand_id
1 'polypeptide(L)'
;LGQLRNWERNRLVVVPKDPRTGYRVYGPDQVGRLRVVRTLLLAGYSVMAVLRLAAELDRGRTTGLKDVLNTPRPGEEALTAFDRWLDALAEQKARAARLEAMLEDRIATLQ
;
A
#
# COMPACT_ATOMS: atom_id res chain seq x y z
N LEU A 1 -11.73 2.93 -11.71
CA LEU A 1 -12.76 1.91 -11.38
C LEU A 1 -12.20 0.48 -11.29
N GLY A 2 -11.21 0.08 -12.10
CA GLY A 2 -10.62 -1.28 -12.04
C GLY A 2 -9.97 -1.64 -10.70
N GLN A 3 -9.21 -0.72 -10.08
CA GLN A 3 -8.54 -0.96 -8.80
C GLN A 3 -9.51 -1.31 -7.66
N LEU A 4 -10.62 -0.59 -7.54
CA LEU A 4 -11.61 -0.81 -6.47
C LEU A 4 -12.27 -2.19 -6.61
N ARG A 5 -12.60 -2.59 -7.84
CA ARG A 5 -13.12 -3.94 -8.13
C ARG A 5 -12.06 -5.02 -7.86
N ASN A 6 -10.79 -4.75 -8.12
CA ASN A 6 -9.70 -5.66 -7.78
C ASN A 6 -9.60 -5.85 -6.26
N TRP A 7 -9.68 -4.76 -5.50
CA TRP A 7 -9.65 -4.81 -4.03
C TRP A 7 -10.86 -5.53 -3.44
N GLU A 8 -12.06 -5.34 -4.00
CA GLU A 8 -13.24 -6.15 -3.63
C GLU A 8 -13.04 -7.64 -3.92
N ARG A 9 -12.54 -8.00 -5.12
CA ARG A 9 -12.28 -9.40 -5.49
C ARG A 9 -11.25 -10.06 -4.58
N ASN A 10 -10.20 -9.32 -4.19
CA ASN A 10 -9.15 -9.81 -3.30
C ASN A 10 -9.53 -9.70 -1.81
N ARG A 11 -10.77 -9.31 -1.47
CA ARG A 11 -11.26 -9.14 -0.08
C ARG A 11 -10.49 -8.09 0.74
N LEU A 12 -9.79 -7.17 0.08
CA LEU A 12 -9.19 -6.02 0.74
C LEU A 12 -10.25 -5.06 1.27
N VAL A 13 -11.43 -4.99 0.65
CA VAL A 13 -12.58 -4.22 1.13
C VAL A 13 -13.85 -5.00 0.85
N VAL A 14 -14.70 -5.15 1.87
CA VAL A 14 -16.03 -5.72 1.72
C VAL A 14 -17.03 -4.56 1.60
N VAL A 15 -17.69 -4.48 0.45
CA VAL A 15 -18.62 -3.40 0.13
C VAL A 15 -20.04 -3.96 0.12
N PRO A 16 -20.92 -3.51 1.04
CA PRO A 16 -22.31 -3.93 1.04
C PRO A 16 -23.02 -3.45 -0.24
N LYS A 17 -24.02 -4.22 -0.66
CA LYS A 17 -24.93 -3.81 -1.74
C LYS A 17 -26.26 -3.42 -1.16
N ASP A 18 -26.83 -2.34 -1.67
CA ASP A 18 -28.20 -1.95 -1.38
C ASP A 18 -29.14 -3.09 -1.82
N PRO A 19 -29.95 -3.67 -0.92
CA PRO A 19 -30.87 -4.75 -1.26
C PRO A 19 -31.93 -4.38 -2.29
N ARG A 20 -32.26 -3.08 -2.41
CA ARG A 20 -33.32 -2.58 -3.30
C ARG A 20 -32.80 -2.27 -4.69
N THR A 21 -31.59 -1.70 -4.77
CA THR A 21 -31.05 -1.20 -6.04
C THR A 21 -29.89 -2.04 -6.58
N GLY A 22 -29.30 -2.90 -5.75
CA GLY A 22 -28.13 -3.72 -6.09
C GLY A 22 -26.82 -2.94 -6.20
N TYR A 23 -26.84 -1.62 -6.03
CA TYR A 23 -25.65 -0.77 -6.09
C TYR A 23 -24.77 -0.92 -4.84
N ARG A 24 -23.49 -0.63 -5.02
CA ARG A 24 -22.49 -0.64 -3.95
C ARG A 24 -22.65 0.58 -3.05
N VAL A 25 -22.68 0.36 -1.74
CA VAL A 25 -22.77 1.42 -0.74
C VAL A 25 -21.45 1.53 0.01
N TYR A 26 -20.84 2.71 -0.03
CA TYR A 26 -19.60 3.00 0.70
C TYR A 26 -19.93 3.83 1.93
N GLY A 27 -19.99 3.17 3.09
CA GLY A 27 -20.12 3.84 4.37
C GLY A 27 -18.76 4.31 4.94
N PRO A 28 -18.77 4.96 6.11
CA PRO A 28 -17.56 5.40 6.79
C PRO A 28 -16.52 4.29 6.99
N ASP A 29 -16.95 3.07 7.31
CA ASP A 29 -16.06 1.92 7.53
C ASP A 29 -15.33 1.50 6.26
N GLN A 30 -16.06 1.45 5.14
CA GLN A 30 -15.49 1.12 3.84
C GLN A 30 -14.51 2.20 3.39
N VAL A 31 -14.85 3.48 3.59
CA VAL A 31 -13.96 4.60 3.26
C VAL A 31 -12.70 4.59 4.15
N GLY A 32 -12.85 4.31 5.45
CA GLY A 32 -11.72 4.17 6.38
C GLY A 32 -10.77 3.06 5.95
N ARG A 33 -11.31 1.87 5.66
CA ARG A 33 -10.52 0.73 5.19
C ARG A 33 -9.84 1.02 3.85
N LEU A 34 -10.55 1.67 2.91
CA LEU A 34 -9.98 2.10 1.63
C LEU A 34 -8.80 3.06 1.80
N ARG A 35 -8.88 3.99 2.77
CA ARG A 35 -7.78 4.91 3.07
C ARG A 35 -6.56 4.15 3.60
N VAL A 36 -6.75 3.21 4.53
CA VAL A 36 -5.64 2.39 5.06
C VAL A 36 -4.97 1.58 3.96
N VAL A 37 -5.76 0.84 3.17
CA VAL A 37 -5.26 0.05 2.03
C VAL A 37 -4.50 0.94 1.04
N ARG A 38 -5.07 2.10 0.67
CA ARG A 38 -4.43 3.04 -0.24
C ARG A 38 -3.11 3.56 0.32
N THR A 39 -3.07 3.96 1.58
CA THR A 39 -1.85 4.49 2.22
C THR A 39 -0.74 3.45 2.25
N LEU A 40 -1.06 2.18 2.59
CA LEU A 40 -0.05 1.12 2.62
C LEU A 40 0.48 0.79 1.23
N LEU A 41 -0.39 0.74 0.22
CA LEU A 41 0.03 0.55 -1.17
C LEU A 41 0.91 1.71 -1.67
N LEU A 42 0.58 2.96 -1.30
CA LEU A 42 1.42 4.12 -1.62
C LEU A 42 2.75 4.12 -0.85
N ALA A 43 2.78 3.54 0.34
CA ALA A 43 4.00 3.32 1.11
C ALA A 43 4.86 2.16 0.56
N GLY A 44 4.44 1.51 -0.53
CA GLY A 44 5.21 0.49 -1.23
C GLY A 44 5.01 -0.93 -0.72
N TYR A 45 4.08 -1.16 0.22
CA TYR A 45 3.73 -2.52 0.62
C TYR A 45 3.00 -3.24 -0.52
N SER A 46 3.34 -4.50 -0.75
CA SER A 46 2.60 -5.36 -1.67
C SER A 46 1.15 -5.55 -1.26
N VAL A 47 0.34 -5.93 -2.26
CA VAL A 47 -1.03 -6.41 -2.04
C VAL A 47 -1.06 -7.58 -1.04
N MET A 48 -0.09 -8.49 -1.08
CA MET A 48 0.00 -9.62 -0.14
C MET A 48 0.24 -9.18 1.31
N ALA A 49 1.16 -8.24 1.54
CA ALA A 49 1.39 -7.68 2.88
C ALA A 49 0.14 -6.99 3.42
N VAL A 50 -0.54 -6.21 2.57
CA VAL A 50 -1.78 -5.53 2.95
C VAL A 50 -2.91 -6.55 3.21
N LEU A 51 -2.98 -7.65 2.45
CA LEU A 51 -3.94 -8.74 2.69
C LEU A 51 -3.70 -9.45 4.03
N ARG A 52 -2.43 -9.71 4.39
CA ARG A 52 -2.11 -10.28 5.70
C ARG A 52 -2.58 -9.36 6.81
N LEU A 53 -2.21 -8.09 6.74
CA LEU A 53 -2.63 -7.09 7.72
C LEU A 53 -4.16 -7.01 7.83
N ALA A 54 -4.85 -6.91 6.69
CA ALA A 54 -6.29 -6.87 6.61
C ALA A 54 -6.94 -8.07 7.30
N ALA A 55 -6.42 -9.28 7.08
CA ALA A 55 -6.92 -10.50 7.71
C ALA A 55 -6.69 -10.55 9.23
N GLU A 56 -5.61 -9.96 9.74
CA GLU A 56 -5.39 -9.86 11.19
C GLU A 56 -6.38 -8.88 11.83
N LEU A 57 -6.60 -7.72 11.19
CA LEU A 57 -7.60 -6.74 11.62
C LEU A 57 -9.02 -7.31 11.58
N ASP A 58 -9.38 -8.08 10.55
CA ASP A 58 -10.69 -8.74 10.45
C ASP A 58 -10.93 -9.77 11.56
N ARG A 59 -9.85 -10.28 12.18
CA ARG A 59 -9.92 -11.16 13.35
C ARG A 59 -9.82 -10.41 14.68
N GLY A 60 -9.87 -9.08 14.64
CA GLY A 60 -9.79 -8.21 15.81
C GLY A 60 -8.39 -8.07 16.41
N ARG A 61 -7.34 -8.55 15.72
CA ARG A 61 -5.95 -8.45 16.19
C ARG A 61 -5.34 -7.14 15.74
N THR A 62 -4.90 -6.33 16.71
CA THR A 62 -4.33 -4.99 16.48
C THR A 62 -2.91 -4.83 17.02
N THR A 63 -2.35 -5.87 17.64
CA THR A 63 -0.97 -5.91 18.13
C THR A 63 -0.05 -6.55 17.08
N GLY A 64 1.23 -6.16 17.06
CA GLY A 64 2.23 -6.75 16.15
C GLY A 64 2.00 -6.48 14.66
N LEU A 65 1.16 -5.51 14.29
CA LEU A 65 0.79 -5.23 12.90
C LEU A 65 1.97 -4.87 11.99
N LYS A 66 3.02 -4.27 12.55
CA LYS A 66 4.26 -3.98 11.84
C LYS A 66 4.97 -5.27 11.41
N ASP A 67 4.98 -6.28 12.28
CA ASP A 67 5.62 -7.57 12.00
C ASP A 67 4.83 -8.35 10.95
N VAL A 68 3.50 -8.26 11.01
CA VAL A 68 2.58 -8.84 9.99
C VAL A 68 2.85 -8.26 8.60
N LEU A 69 3.08 -6.95 8.51
CA LEU A 69 3.43 -6.28 7.25
C LEU A 69 4.79 -6.73 6.72
N ASN A 70 5.79 -6.81 7.60
CA ASN A 70 7.19 -7.05 7.21
C ASN A 70 7.57 -8.52 7.09
N THR A 71 6.76 -9.44 7.61
CA THR A 71 7.08 -10.88 7.64
C THR A 71 6.12 -11.65 6.72
N PRO A 72 6.62 -12.23 5.61
CA PRO A 72 5.85 -13.17 4.80
C PRO A 72 5.43 -14.41 5.59
N ARG A 73 4.28 -15.00 5.26
CA ARG A 73 3.88 -16.30 5.84
C ARG A 73 4.65 -17.45 5.18
N PRO A 74 4.79 -18.61 5.84
CA PRO A 74 5.35 -19.80 5.22
C PRO A 74 4.62 -20.15 3.90
N GLY A 75 5.37 -20.26 2.81
CA GLY A 75 4.83 -20.50 1.46
C GLY A 75 4.52 -19.25 0.65
N GLU A 76 4.68 -18.04 1.21
CA GLU A 76 4.69 -16.80 0.43
C GLU A 76 6.13 -16.49 -0.03
N GLU A 77 6.35 -16.35 -1.33
CA GLU A 77 7.65 -15.89 -1.84
C GLU A 77 7.85 -14.42 -1.46
N ALA A 78 9.00 -14.10 -0.85
CA ALA A 78 9.34 -12.74 -0.46
C ALA A 78 9.30 -11.78 -1.67
N LEU A 79 9.59 -12.26 -2.88
CA LEU A 79 9.58 -11.45 -4.11
C LEU A 79 8.20 -10.84 -4.41
N THR A 80 7.11 -11.59 -4.24
CA THR A 80 5.74 -11.10 -4.49
C THR A 80 5.33 -10.02 -3.48
N ALA A 81 6.08 -9.88 -2.38
CA ALA A 81 5.86 -8.84 -1.38
C ALA A 81 6.51 -7.49 -1.73
N PHE A 82 7.39 -7.46 -2.74
CA PHE A 82 8.32 -6.35 -3.03
C PHE A 82 8.35 -5.90 -4.50
N ASP A 83 7.39 -6.28 -5.34
CA ASP A 83 7.43 -6.13 -6.81
C ASP A 83 7.74 -4.73 -7.39
N ARG A 84 7.83 -3.67 -6.57
CA ARG A 84 8.29 -2.33 -7.01
C ARG A 84 9.28 -1.65 -6.06
N TRP A 85 9.76 -2.33 -5.02
CA TRP A 85 10.58 -1.68 -4.00
C TRP A 85 11.98 -1.37 -4.49
N LEU A 86 12.60 -2.27 -5.25
CA LEU A 86 13.92 -2.01 -5.87
C LEU A 86 13.86 -0.86 -6.87
N ASP A 87 12.83 -0.83 -7.72
CA ASP A 87 12.62 0.26 -8.68
C ASP A 87 12.34 1.60 -7.97
N ALA A 88 11.50 1.59 -6.93
CA ALA A 88 11.23 2.78 -6.13
C ALA A 88 12.48 3.27 -5.38
N LEU A 89 13.29 2.36 -4.82
CA LEU A 89 14.55 2.71 -4.17
C LEU A 89 15.56 3.30 -5.17
N ALA A 90 15.65 2.71 -6.37
CA ALA A 90 16.50 3.19 -7.44
C ALA A 90 16.06 4.59 -7.91
N GLU A 91 14.76 4.82 -8.04
CA GLU A 91 14.20 6.13 -8.41
C GLU A 91 14.46 7.18 -7.32
N GLN A 92 14.28 6.84 -6.04
CA GLN A 92 14.58 7.76 -4.95
C GLN A 92 16.08 8.05 -4.83
N LYS A 93 16.95 7.04 -5.03
CA LYS A 93 18.40 7.23 -5.08
C LYS A 93 18.81 8.18 -6.21
N ALA A 94 18.25 8.00 -7.41
CA ALA A 94 18.47 8.88 -8.54
C ALA A 94 17.93 10.30 -8.32
N ARG A 95 16.87 10.45 -7.52
CA ARG A 95 16.33 11.76 -7.14
C ARG A 95 17.22 12.48 -6.13
N ALA A 96 17.75 11.77 -5.13
CA ALA A 96 18.67 12.32 -4.14
C ALA A 96 19.96 12.82 -4.81
N ALA A 97 20.57 12.02 -5.68
CA ALA A 97 21.78 12.41 -6.41
C ALA A 97 21.58 13.66 -7.29
N ARG A 98 20.40 13.81 -7.90
CA ARG A 98 20.06 15.02 -8.67
C ARG A 98 19.92 16.26 -7.78
N LEU A 99 19.38 16.12 -6.57
CA LEU A 99 19.26 17.23 -5.63
C LEU A 99 20.63 17.68 -5.11
N GLU A 100 21.53 16.74 -4.81
CA GLU A 100 22.92 17.05 -4.44
C GLU A 100 23.61 17.84 -5.56
N ALA A 101 23.56 17.35 -6.80
CA ALA A 101 24.15 18.05 -7.93
C ALA A 101 23.55 19.45 -8.14
N MET A 102 22.23 19.62 -7.97
CA MET A 102 21.59 20.94 -8.07
C MET A 102 22.04 21.90 -6.97
N LEU A 103 22.27 21.41 -5.75
CA LEU A 103 22.75 22.22 -4.64
C LEU A 103 24.21 22.62 -4.83
N GLU A 104 25.06 21.70 -5.28
CA GLU A 104 26.46 21.97 -5.61
C GLU A 104 26.59 23.02 -6.72
N ASP A 105 25.82 22.88 -7.80
CA ASP A 105 25.77 23.83 -8.91
C ASP A 105 25.29 25.22 -8.45
N ARG A 106 24.26 25.26 -7.58
CA ARG A 106 23.76 26.52 -7.01
C ARG A 106 24.77 27.21 -6.10
N ILE A 107 25.55 26.44 -5.33
CA ILE A 107 26.62 26.96 -4.49
C ILE A 107 27.76 27.50 -5.37
N ALA A 108 28.16 26.76 -6.40
CA ALA A 108 29.21 27.16 -7.33
C ALA A 108 28.85 28.41 -8.15
N THR A 109 27.56 28.62 -8.45
CA THR A 109 27.07 29.80 -9.18
C THR A 109 26.93 31.05 -8.28
N LEU A 110 26.98 30.89 -6.96
CA LEU A 110 26.88 31.98 -5.97
C LEU A 110 28.24 32.44 -5.42
N GLN A 111 29.35 31.82 -5.85
CA GLN A 111 30.73 32.19 -5.56
C GLN A 111 31.38 32.88 -6.77
#